data_AF-A0A961Q9Q2-F1
#
_entry.id   AF-A0A961Q9Q2-F1
#
_cell.length_a   1.000
_cell.length_b   1.000
_cell.length_c   1.000
_cell.angle_alpha   90.00
_cell.angle_beta   90.00
_cell.angle_gamma   90.00
#
_symmetry.space_group_name_H-M   'P 1'
#
loop_
_entity.id
_entity.type
_entity.pdbx_description
1 polymer ?
#
loop_
_entity_poly.entity_id
_entity_poly.type
_entity_poly.pdbx_seq_one_letter_code
_entity_poly.pdbx_strand_id
1 'polypeptide(L)'
;MPGVSEAIGKLLDRGEQISAQPGFLRPIDTKGLARSLNIDAESQVNGSNELPETGASELDSKEKEIVQYLLSEYHWQADEFYSQLRAYSNRLTQFSIRAEFQRLRILAQDTLARLRAASSQAEADLGPKFELFRERRQELDDFRKKHRLARPARDASGMVFTVGLLVFLAAIESALNGVFFSQGSDLGLLGGIGTAIGISLVNVTAAFLAGLGPARWLFHRNWLLKLVALILLLAYVAATFGLQAFAAHFRDASAQLEGSEAFRTAVASLWSNPFRLQDINSYYLVGLGLVFSLFAFLKGLFGDDPYPGYGATSRRYIASRDDYSNEHDALFNSLEDAKDTCIEELDSGVAKLPKYPQAAAEIHVQRTAIAGKFKAYETGLEEAVNQLLSRYRQRNKAHRNTAPPGYFGEKWTLPQRVSESAEAKALQATAPEPDLNIDAMLGELNELAGKVLDTYSGLVERYPHPTRLTDGKKQEA
;
A
#
# COMPACT_ATOMS: atom_id res chain seq x y z
N MET A 1 10.65 -1.51 68.53
CA MET A 1 11.11 -2.91 68.67
C MET A 1 10.99 -3.60 67.30
N PRO A 2 12.05 -3.59 66.48
CA PRO A 2 12.00 -4.08 65.09
C PRO A 2 12.07 -5.62 64.95
N GLY A 3 12.25 -6.35 66.05
CA GLY A 3 12.59 -7.77 66.03
C GLY A 3 11.43 -8.78 65.92
N VAL A 4 10.16 -8.34 65.89
CA VAL A 4 9.02 -9.28 65.84
C VAL A 4 8.60 -9.58 64.39
N SER A 5 8.75 -8.61 63.47
CA SER A 5 8.47 -8.82 62.04
C SER A 5 9.53 -9.70 61.36
N GLU A 6 10.80 -9.56 61.76
CA GLU A 6 11.90 -10.37 61.22
C GLU A 6 11.87 -11.83 61.71
N ALA A 7 11.33 -12.07 62.91
CA ALA A 7 11.14 -13.42 63.46
C ALA A 7 9.97 -14.17 62.79
N ILE A 8 8.90 -13.45 62.40
CA ILE A 8 7.78 -14.02 61.63
C ILE A 8 8.19 -14.25 60.16
N GLY A 9 9.03 -13.37 59.60
CA GLY A 9 9.63 -13.56 58.27
C GLY A 9 10.57 -14.77 58.20
N LYS A 10 11.39 -15.01 59.24
CA LYS A 10 12.31 -16.17 59.30
C LYS A 10 11.64 -17.49 59.71
N LEU A 11 10.43 -17.46 60.28
CA LEU A 11 9.63 -18.66 60.55
C LEU A 11 8.84 -19.15 59.33
N LEU A 12 8.51 -18.24 58.40
CA LEU A 12 7.92 -18.59 57.10
C LEU A 12 8.96 -19.09 56.08
N ASP A 13 10.25 -18.82 56.31
CA ASP A 13 11.36 -19.23 55.45
C ASP A 13 12.01 -20.57 55.87
N ARG A 14 11.50 -21.21 56.94
CA ARG A 14 12.05 -22.45 57.53
C ARG A 14 11.17 -23.69 57.36
N GLY A 15 10.06 -23.56 56.63
CA GLY A 15 9.49 -24.71 55.94
C GLY A 15 10.15 -24.74 54.57
N GLU A 16 10.95 -25.76 54.28
CA GLU A 16 11.31 -26.10 52.91
C GLU A 16 9.99 -26.27 52.13
N GLN A 17 9.51 -25.19 51.51
CA GLN A 17 8.67 -25.29 50.34
C GLN A 17 9.56 -25.90 49.29
N ILE A 18 9.52 -27.23 49.21
CA ILE A 18 9.72 -27.93 47.96
C ILE A 18 8.60 -27.41 47.05
N SER A 19 8.82 -26.24 46.47
CA SER A 19 8.18 -25.79 45.26
C SER A 19 8.64 -26.79 44.20
N ALA A 20 7.95 -27.92 44.12
CA ALA A 20 7.97 -28.72 42.92
C ALA A 20 7.39 -27.82 41.84
N GLN A 21 8.24 -27.29 40.96
CA GLN A 21 7.76 -26.78 39.69
C GLN A 21 6.88 -27.89 39.07
N PRO A 22 5.61 -27.63 38.71
CA PRO A 22 4.74 -28.66 38.18
C PRO A 22 5.24 -29.06 36.79
N GLY A 23 5.80 -30.26 36.67
CA GLY A 23 6.22 -30.84 35.41
C GLY A 23 5.21 -31.90 34.99
N PHE A 24 4.73 -31.84 33.75
CA PHE A 24 3.82 -32.84 33.22
C PHE A 24 4.48 -34.24 33.22
N LEU A 25 3.77 -35.24 33.74
CA LEU A 25 4.22 -36.64 33.86
C LEU A 25 5.55 -36.81 34.61
N ARG A 26 5.77 -36.02 35.66
CA ARG A 26 6.97 -36.14 36.49
C ARG A 26 6.97 -37.49 37.24
N PRO A 27 8.11 -38.19 37.34
CA PRO A 27 8.22 -39.39 38.18
C PRO A 27 7.88 -39.11 39.65
N ILE A 28 7.11 -40.01 40.27
CA ILE A 28 6.69 -39.88 41.66
C ILE A 28 7.80 -40.42 42.58
N ASP A 29 8.47 -39.53 43.32
CA ASP A 29 9.51 -39.91 44.28
C ASP A 29 8.89 -40.30 45.64
N THR A 30 8.56 -41.58 45.79
CA THR A 30 7.99 -42.11 47.05
C THR A 30 8.93 -41.98 48.24
N LYS A 31 10.27 -41.92 48.04
CA LYS A 31 11.22 -41.74 49.15
C LYS A 31 11.22 -40.29 49.62
N GLY A 32 11.22 -39.34 48.69
CA GLY A 32 11.07 -37.92 48.98
C GLY A 32 9.76 -37.62 49.68
N LEU A 33 8.64 -38.12 49.13
CA LEU A 33 7.31 -37.93 49.72
C LEU A 33 7.16 -38.53 51.12
N ALA A 34 7.77 -39.69 51.37
CA ALA A 34 7.74 -40.29 52.71
C ALA A 34 8.44 -39.41 53.76
N ARG A 35 9.50 -38.68 53.36
CA ARG A 35 10.18 -37.72 54.25
C ARG A 35 9.37 -36.45 54.41
N SER A 36 8.86 -35.86 53.33
CA SER A 36 8.14 -34.58 53.39
C SER A 36 6.82 -34.68 54.16
N LEU A 37 6.12 -35.81 54.06
CA LEU A 37 4.87 -36.05 54.79
C LEU A 37 5.08 -36.63 56.20
N ASN A 38 6.35 -36.75 56.64
CA ASN A 38 6.76 -37.32 57.93
C ASN A 38 6.14 -38.69 58.22
N ILE A 39 5.96 -39.53 57.19
CA ILE A 39 5.20 -40.79 57.28
C ILE A 39 5.77 -41.72 58.36
N ASP A 40 7.10 -41.85 58.42
CA ASP A 40 7.75 -42.79 59.34
C ASP A 40 7.60 -42.38 60.81
N ALA A 41 7.69 -41.09 61.12
CA ALA A 41 7.57 -40.58 62.49
C ALA A 41 6.11 -40.66 62.97
N GLU A 42 5.18 -40.21 62.14
CA GLU A 42 3.74 -40.22 62.43
C GLU A 42 3.18 -41.64 62.54
N SER A 43 3.65 -42.56 61.69
CA SER A 43 3.25 -43.98 61.79
C SER A 43 3.63 -44.62 63.12
N GLN A 44 4.78 -44.25 63.69
CA GLN A 44 5.25 -44.75 64.99
C GLN A 44 4.42 -44.17 66.12
N VAL A 45 4.17 -42.85 66.12
CA VAL A 45 3.33 -42.17 67.11
C VAL A 45 1.91 -42.75 67.09
N ASN A 46 1.30 -42.86 65.91
CA ASN A 46 -0.04 -43.41 65.77
C ASN A 46 -0.10 -44.89 66.15
N GLY A 47 0.93 -45.68 65.82
CA GLY A 47 1.03 -47.08 66.23
C GLY A 47 1.06 -47.23 67.75
N SER A 48 1.92 -46.48 68.45
CA SER A 48 2.02 -46.52 69.91
C SER A 48 0.76 -46.00 70.63
N ASN A 49 -0.01 -45.13 69.98
CA ASN A 49 -1.30 -44.64 70.47
C ASN A 49 -2.49 -45.54 70.06
N GLU A 50 -2.23 -46.68 69.40
CA GLU A 50 -3.25 -47.61 68.90
C GLU A 50 -4.23 -46.98 67.89
N LEU A 51 -3.81 -45.93 67.19
CA LEU A 51 -4.58 -45.27 66.15
C LEU A 51 -4.22 -45.84 64.76
N PRO A 52 -5.21 -46.04 63.87
CA PRO A 52 -6.65 -46.03 64.13
C PRO A 52 -7.08 -47.28 64.91
N GLU A 53 -8.22 -47.21 65.60
CA GLU A 53 -8.74 -48.33 66.42
C GLU A 53 -8.93 -49.62 65.60
N THR A 54 -8.84 -50.79 66.23
CA THR A 54 -8.98 -52.09 65.56
C THR A 54 -10.30 -52.23 64.77
N GLY A 55 -11.37 -51.58 65.22
CA GLY A 55 -12.67 -51.60 64.55
C GLY A 55 -12.83 -50.58 63.42
N ALA A 56 -11.82 -49.75 63.13
CA ALA A 56 -11.92 -48.72 62.10
C ALA A 56 -12.08 -49.32 60.71
N SER A 57 -12.98 -48.74 59.92
CA SER A 57 -13.26 -49.11 58.52
C SER A 57 -12.83 -48.04 57.51
N GLU A 58 -12.35 -46.89 57.97
CA GLU A 58 -11.90 -45.78 57.13
C GLU A 58 -10.43 -45.44 57.34
N LEU A 59 -9.82 -44.86 56.30
CA LEU A 59 -8.48 -44.28 56.36
C LEU A 59 -8.37 -43.26 57.50
N ASP A 60 -7.26 -43.33 58.25
CA ASP A 60 -6.97 -42.35 59.28
C ASP A 60 -6.51 -40.99 58.70
N SER A 61 -6.22 -40.03 59.59
CA SER A 61 -5.79 -38.69 59.18
C SER A 61 -4.53 -38.69 58.30
N LYS A 62 -3.53 -39.51 58.63
CA LYS A 62 -2.25 -39.54 57.90
C LYS A 62 -2.40 -40.28 56.56
N GLU A 63 -3.17 -41.36 56.53
CA GLU A 63 -3.52 -42.05 55.28
C GLU A 63 -4.33 -41.14 54.35
N LYS A 64 -5.29 -40.38 54.89
CA LYS A 64 -6.06 -39.37 54.15
C LYS A 64 -5.14 -38.27 53.60
N GLU A 65 -4.18 -37.78 54.39
CA GLU A 65 -3.19 -36.79 53.95
C GLU A 65 -2.31 -37.31 52.79
N ILE A 66 -1.80 -38.54 52.89
CA ILE A 66 -1.03 -39.18 51.80
C ILE A 66 -1.87 -39.25 50.53
N VAL A 67 -3.09 -39.78 50.61
CA VAL A 67 -3.97 -39.92 49.45
C VAL A 67 -4.32 -38.55 48.86
N GLN A 68 -4.69 -37.56 49.68
CA GLN A 68 -5.06 -36.22 49.24
C GLN A 68 -3.92 -35.48 48.54
N TYR A 69 -2.68 -35.62 49.04
CA TYR A 69 -1.51 -35.01 48.41
C TYR A 69 -1.33 -35.53 46.97
N LEU A 70 -1.33 -36.86 46.80
CA LEU A 70 -1.15 -37.47 45.47
C LEU A 70 -2.36 -37.27 44.55
N LEU A 71 -3.58 -37.21 45.08
CA LEU A 71 -4.77 -36.86 44.31
C LEU A 71 -4.74 -35.41 43.82
N SER A 72 -4.24 -34.47 44.64
CA SER A 72 -4.11 -33.07 44.24
C SER A 72 -3.14 -32.92 43.06
N GLU A 73 -2.00 -33.60 43.13
CA GLU A 73 -1.06 -33.66 42.00
C GLU A 73 -1.68 -34.33 40.77
N TYR A 74 -2.41 -35.44 40.97
CA TYR A 74 -3.09 -36.13 39.89
C TYR A 74 -4.11 -35.25 39.16
N HIS A 75 -4.91 -34.45 39.88
CA HIS A 75 -5.85 -33.52 39.26
C HIS A 75 -5.14 -32.49 38.38
N TRP A 76 -4.01 -31.93 38.84
CA TRP A 76 -3.21 -31.03 38.03
C TRP A 76 -2.67 -31.73 36.76
N GLN A 77 -2.14 -32.95 36.90
CA GLN A 77 -1.65 -33.74 35.77
C GLN A 77 -2.78 -34.10 34.79
N ALA A 78 -3.98 -34.37 35.29
CA ALA A 78 -5.16 -34.65 34.46
C ALA A 78 -5.60 -33.45 33.64
N ASP A 79 -5.60 -32.25 34.23
CA ASP A 79 -5.91 -31.01 33.53
C ASP A 79 -4.89 -30.73 32.40
N GLU A 80 -3.60 -30.92 32.69
CA GLU A 80 -2.55 -30.77 31.68
C GLU A 80 -2.67 -31.83 30.58
N PHE A 81 -3.03 -33.07 30.92
CA PHE A 81 -3.29 -34.11 29.93
C PHE A 81 -4.42 -33.72 28.96
N TYR A 82 -5.55 -33.21 29.47
CA TYR A 82 -6.63 -32.71 28.62
C TYR A 82 -6.19 -31.51 27.77
N SER A 83 -5.41 -30.59 28.34
CA SER A 83 -4.82 -29.46 27.60
C SER A 83 -4.00 -29.94 26.40
N GLN A 84 -3.12 -30.93 26.62
CA GLN A 84 -2.31 -31.55 25.56
C GLN A 84 -3.19 -32.23 24.50
N LEU A 85 -4.19 -33.01 24.89
CA LEU A 85 -5.10 -33.67 23.93
C LEU A 85 -5.87 -32.64 23.07
N ARG A 86 -6.35 -31.55 23.67
CA ARG A 86 -7.02 -30.47 22.95
C ARG A 86 -6.06 -29.76 21.99
N ALA A 87 -4.82 -29.52 22.39
CA ALA A 87 -3.80 -28.93 21.52
C ALA A 87 -3.51 -29.82 20.30
N TYR A 88 -3.41 -31.14 20.47
CA TYR A 88 -3.26 -32.06 19.34
C TYR A 88 -4.50 -32.09 18.44
N SER A 89 -5.70 -32.09 19.02
CA SER A 89 -6.95 -32.00 18.25
C SER A 89 -6.99 -30.74 17.38
N ASN A 90 -6.64 -29.58 17.95
CA ASN A 90 -6.58 -28.31 17.23
C ASN A 90 -5.47 -28.29 16.16
N ARG A 91 -4.35 -29.00 16.36
CA ARG A 91 -3.33 -29.12 15.32
C ARG A 91 -3.82 -29.99 14.15
N LEU A 92 -4.56 -31.06 14.42
CA LEU A 92 -5.11 -31.92 13.38
C LEU A 92 -6.09 -31.18 12.47
N THR A 93 -6.89 -30.25 13.01
CA THR A 93 -7.83 -29.47 12.17
C THR A 93 -7.11 -28.57 11.16
N GLN A 94 -5.87 -28.15 11.43
CA GLN A 94 -5.05 -27.35 10.51
C GLN A 94 -4.58 -28.15 9.29
N PHE A 95 -4.52 -29.47 9.38
CA PHE A 95 -4.10 -30.36 8.28
C PHE A 95 -5.29 -30.99 7.54
N SER A 96 -6.46 -30.37 7.61
CA SER A 96 -7.64 -30.84 6.87
C SER A 96 -7.49 -30.53 5.38
N ILE A 97 -7.29 -31.59 4.58
CA ILE A 97 -7.18 -31.52 3.12
C ILE A 97 -8.43 -30.89 2.52
N ARG A 98 -9.61 -31.32 2.99
CA ARG A 98 -10.90 -30.80 2.54
C ARG A 98 -11.03 -29.30 2.79
N ALA A 99 -10.70 -28.85 3.99
CA ALA A 99 -10.85 -27.44 4.35
C ALA A 99 -9.92 -26.55 3.51
N GLU A 100 -8.65 -26.95 3.40
CA GLU A 100 -7.66 -26.18 2.64
C GLU A 100 -7.98 -26.18 1.14
N PHE A 101 -8.36 -27.32 0.56
CA PHE A 101 -8.80 -27.38 -0.83
C PHE A 101 -10.02 -26.48 -1.11
N GLN A 102 -11.03 -26.50 -0.24
CA GLN A 102 -12.20 -25.62 -0.42
C GLN A 102 -11.84 -24.15 -0.29
N ARG A 103 -10.95 -23.79 0.65
CA ARG A 103 -10.41 -22.43 0.78
C ARG A 103 -9.74 -21.98 -0.52
N LEU A 104 -8.83 -22.79 -1.06
CA LEU A 104 -8.10 -22.51 -2.30
C LEU A 104 -9.04 -22.43 -3.52
N ARG A 105 -10.04 -23.31 -3.58
CA ARG A 105 -11.05 -23.28 -4.64
C ARG A 105 -11.88 -22.00 -4.60
N ILE A 106 -12.32 -21.58 -3.42
CA ILE A 106 -13.09 -20.34 -3.23
C ILE A 106 -12.23 -19.14 -3.63
N LEU A 107 -10.95 -19.11 -3.22
CA LEU A 107 -10.02 -18.05 -3.61
C LEU A 107 -9.93 -17.92 -5.14
N ALA A 108 -9.71 -19.04 -5.85
CA ALA A 108 -9.64 -19.02 -7.31
C ALA A 108 -10.95 -18.58 -7.97
N GLN A 109 -12.10 -19.03 -7.45
CA GLN A 109 -13.41 -18.63 -7.97
C GLN A 109 -13.70 -17.15 -7.74
N ASP A 110 -13.33 -16.58 -6.58
CA ASP A 110 -13.46 -15.15 -6.29
C ASP A 110 -12.57 -14.32 -7.21
N THR A 111 -11.31 -14.71 -7.39
CA THR A 111 -10.38 -14.05 -8.32
C THR A 111 -10.91 -14.08 -9.75
N LEU A 112 -11.42 -15.22 -10.23
CA LEU A 112 -12.05 -15.31 -11.55
C LEU A 112 -13.29 -14.42 -11.68
N ALA A 113 -14.11 -14.32 -10.63
CA ALA A 113 -15.27 -13.43 -10.63
C ALA A 113 -14.84 -11.96 -10.71
N ARG A 114 -13.82 -11.56 -9.95
CA ARG A 114 -13.22 -10.21 -9.99
C ARG A 114 -12.66 -9.88 -11.36
N LEU A 115 -11.90 -10.78 -11.97
CA LEU A 115 -11.34 -10.59 -13.31
C LEU A 115 -12.44 -10.41 -14.37
N ARG A 116 -13.52 -11.19 -14.30
CA ARG A 116 -14.67 -11.04 -15.20
C ARG A 116 -15.41 -9.71 -14.99
N ALA A 117 -15.61 -9.31 -13.74
CA ALA A 117 -16.21 -8.02 -13.41
C ALA A 117 -15.35 -6.87 -13.95
N ALA A 118 -14.03 -6.94 -13.76
CA ALA A 118 -13.09 -5.98 -14.30
C ALA A 118 -13.07 -5.95 -15.83
N SER A 119 -13.26 -7.10 -16.51
CA SER A 119 -13.42 -7.10 -17.96
C SER A 119 -14.64 -6.31 -18.42
N SER A 120 -15.77 -6.43 -17.72
CA SER A 120 -16.97 -5.65 -18.02
C SER A 120 -16.75 -4.16 -17.74
N GLN A 121 -16.04 -3.84 -16.65
CA GLN A 121 -15.71 -2.46 -16.31
C GLN A 121 -14.74 -1.84 -17.32
N ALA A 122 -13.69 -2.56 -17.71
CA ALA A 122 -12.75 -2.14 -18.75
C ALA A 122 -13.46 -1.83 -20.07
N GLU A 123 -14.46 -2.61 -20.47
CA GLU A 123 -15.23 -2.35 -21.69
C GLU A 123 -16.02 -1.04 -21.63
N ALA A 124 -16.59 -0.72 -20.47
CA ALA A 124 -17.31 0.54 -20.28
C ALA A 124 -16.37 1.75 -20.15
N ASP A 125 -15.29 1.62 -19.39
CA ASP A 125 -14.46 2.75 -18.95
C ASP A 125 -13.21 2.92 -19.83
N LEU A 126 -12.48 1.83 -20.09
CA LEU A 126 -11.25 1.85 -20.90
C LEU A 126 -11.53 1.81 -22.39
N GLY A 127 -12.59 1.14 -22.85
CA GLY A 127 -12.93 1.03 -24.27
C GLY A 127 -12.99 2.38 -24.99
N PRO A 128 -13.83 3.34 -24.54
CA PRO A 128 -13.91 4.66 -25.15
C PRO A 128 -12.60 5.46 -25.07
N LYS A 129 -11.88 5.37 -23.95
CA LYS A 129 -10.59 6.05 -23.74
C LYS A 129 -9.51 5.50 -24.66
N PHE A 130 -9.47 4.18 -24.86
CA PHE A 130 -8.54 3.49 -25.74
C PHE A 130 -8.77 3.88 -27.20
N GLU A 131 -10.03 3.89 -27.64
CA GLU A 131 -10.41 4.33 -28.99
C GLU A 131 -10.02 5.79 -29.22
N LEU A 132 -10.33 6.68 -28.26
CA LEU A 132 -9.92 8.08 -28.33
C LEU A 132 -8.39 8.22 -28.40
N PHE A 133 -7.64 7.50 -27.56
CA PHE A 133 -6.19 7.48 -27.60
C PHE A 133 -5.66 7.04 -28.97
N ARG A 134 -6.24 5.99 -29.56
CA ARG A 134 -5.87 5.48 -30.89
C ARG A 134 -6.14 6.52 -31.97
N GLU A 135 -7.32 7.14 -31.96
CA GLU A 135 -7.70 8.22 -32.89
C GLU A 135 -6.75 9.41 -32.78
N ARG A 136 -6.44 9.89 -31.57
CA ARG A 136 -5.51 11.02 -31.37
C ARG A 136 -4.10 10.69 -31.77
N ARG A 137 -3.66 9.45 -31.58
CA ARG A 137 -2.35 8.97 -32.07
C ARG A 137 -2.30 9.01 -33.59
N GLN A 138 -3.35 8.52 -34.25
CA GLN A 138 -3.45 8.54 -35.71
C GLN A 138 -3.51 9.98 -36.24
N GLU A 139 -4.30 10.87 -35.61
CA GLU A 139 -4.37 12.30 -35.93
C GLU A 139 -2.97 12.94 -35.91
N LEU A 140 -2.16 12.65 -34.87
CA LEU A 140 -0.80 13.16 -34.73
C LEU A 140 0.14 12.61 -35.81
N ASP A 141 0.09 11.30 -36.08
CA ASP A 141 0.91 10.64 -37.09
C ASP A 141 0.57 11.16 -38.50
N ASP A 142 -0.71 11.31 -38.82
CA ASP A 142 -1.17 11.84 -40.11
C ASP A 142 -0.80 13.32 -40.27
N PHE A 143 -0.90 14.10 -39.20
CA PHE A 143 -0.40 15.48 -39.18
C PHE A 143 1.10 15.53 -39.48
N ARG A 144 1.91 14.70 -38.81
CA ARG A 144 3.36 14.62 -39.03
C ARG A 144 3.70 14.21 -40.46
N LYS A 145 3.02 13.21 -41.02
CA LYS A 145 3.21 12.75 -42.40
C LYS A 145 2.85 13.83 -43.41
N LYS A 146 1.66 14.43 -43.29
CA LYS A 146 1.17 15.50 -44.18
C LYS A 146 2.11 16.70 -44.20
N HIS A 147 2.68 17.06 -43.05
CA HIS A 147 3.50 18.25 -42.88
C HIS A 147 5.02 17.98 -42.90
N ARG A 148 5.45 16.71 -43.01
CA ARG A 148 6.84 16.23 -42.95
C ARG A 148 7.61 16.70 -41.71
N LEU A 149 7.00 16.52 -40.54
CA LEU A 149 7.58 16.90 -39.25
C LEU A 149 8.21 15.68 -38.57
N ALA A 150 9.55 15.65 -38.52
CA ALA A 150 10.31 14.58 -37.86
C ALA A 150 10.64 14.88 -36.38
N ARG A 151 10.56 16.15 -35.97
CA ARG A 151 10.84 16.59 -34.60
C ARG A 151 9.62 16.42 -33.69
N PRO A 152 9.79 16.25 -32.37
CA PRO A 152 8.69 16.39 -31.41
C PRO A 152 8.08 17.80 -31.46
N ALA A 153 6.83 17.90 -31.01
CA ALA A 153 6.19 19.20 -30.81
C ALA A 153 6.87 19.92 -29.65
N ARG A 154 6.97 21.24 -29.74
CA ARG A 154 7.45 22.06 -28.62
C ARG A 154 6.31 22.32 -27.64
N ASP A 155 6.66 22.40 -26.37
CA ASP A 155 5.70 22.74 -25.32
C ASP A 155 5.26 24.20 -25.43
N ALA A 156 3.99 24.43 -25.11
CA ALA A 156 3.46 25.78 -25.02
C ALA A 156 3.91 26.43 -23.72
N SER A 157 4.28 27.71 -23.81
CA SER A 157 4.38 28.54 -22.62
C SER A 157 2.98 28.79 -22.05
N GLY A 158 2.82 28.73 -20.72
CA GLY A 158 1.52 28.93 -20.07
C GLY A 158 0.87 30.26 -20.46
N MET A 159 -0.44 30.26 -20.70
CA MET A 159 -1.19 31.45 -21.13
C MET A 159 -1.11 32.57 -20.09
N VAL A 160 -1.21 32.23 -18.80
CA VAL A 160 -1.09 33.17 -17.67
C VAL A 160 0.27 33.87 -17.68
N PHE A 161 1.35 33.10 -17.81
CA PHE A 161 2.71 33.66 -17.89
C PHE A 161 2.87 34.56 -19.13
N THR A 162 2.30 34.16 -20.26
CA THR A 162 2.37 34.93 -21.50
C THR A 162 1.65 36.27 -21.40
N VAL A 163 0.40 36.27 -20.93
CA VAL A 163 -0.38 37.50 -20.74
C VAL A 163 0.26 38.38 -19.67
N GLY A 164 0.69 37.81 -18.54
CA GLY A 164 1.36 38.55 -17.48
C GLY A 164 2.65 39.23 -17.96
N LEU A 165 3.47 38.53 -18.74
CA LEU A 165 4.68 39.12 -19.33
C LEU A 165 4.36 40.26 -20.31
N LEU A 166 3.34 40.11 -21.16
CA LEU A 166 2.95 41.17 -22.11
C LEU A 166 2.42 42.42 -21.39
N VAL A 167 1.59 42.25 -20.37
CA VAL A 167 1.09 43.36 -19.54
C VAL A 167 2.25 44.05 -18.81
N PHE A 168 3.18 43.27 -18.28
CA PHE A 168 4.38 43.79 -17.63
C PHE A 168 5.28 44.59 -18.59
N LEU A 169 5.52 44.06 -19.79
CA LEU A 169 6.28 44.75 -20.83
C LEU A 169 5.59 46.05 -21.26
N ALA A 170 4.27 46.02 -21.47
CA ALA A 170 3.50 47.20 -21.83
C ALA A 170 3.50 48.26 -20.70
N ALA A 171 3.42 47.84 -19.43
CA ALA A 171 3.48 48.75 -18.29
C ALA A 171 4.84 49.45 -18.18
N ILE A 172 5.94 48.72 -18.37
CA ILE A 172 7.29 49.30 -18.36
C ILE A 172 7.48 50.25 -19.54
N GLU A 173 7.13 49.82 -20.75
CA GLU A 173 7.20 50.65 -21.95
C GLU A 173 6.39 51.95 -21.75
N SER A 174 5.17 51.84 -21.24
CA SER A 174 4.30 52.99 -20.97
C SER A 174 4.88 53.94 -19.92
N ALA A 175 5.52 53.42 -18.86
CA ALA A 175 6.16 54.24 -17.84
C ALA A 175 7.38 54.98 -18.39
N LEU A 176 8.26 54.28 -19.12
CA LEU A 176 9.45 54.87 -19.73
C LEU A 176 9.09 55.89 -20.82
N ASN A 177 8.15 55.55 -21.70
CA ASN A 177 7.67 56.46 -22.74
C ASN A 177 6.89 57.63 -22.15
N GLY A 178 6.15 57.41 -21.06
CA GLY A 178 5.37 58.44 -20.39
C GLY A 178 6.22 59.58 -19.81
N VAL A 179 7.44 59.28 -19.35
CA VAL A 179 8.43 60.29 -18.93
C VAL A 179 8.87 61.18 -20.11
N PHE A 180 8.98 60.61 -21.32
CA PHE A 180 9.34 61.40 -22.49
C PHE A 180 8.16 62.25 -23.00
N PHE A 181 6.93 61.74 -22.94
CA PHE A 181 5.74 62.49 -23.32
C PHE A 181 5.29 63.53 -22.27
N SER A 182 5.76 63.44 -21.02
CA SER A 182 5.34 64.36 -19.96
C SER A 182 5.77 65.81 -20.16
N GLN A 183 6.80 66.05 -20.98
CA GLN A 183 7.30 67.40 -21.27
C GLN A 183 6.40 68.17 -22.25
N GLY A 184 5.58 67.47 -23.04
CA GLY A 184 4.67 68.07 -24.03
C GLY A 184 3.19 67.93 -23.68
N SER A 185 2.87 67.77 -22.39
CA SER A 185 1.50 67.54 -21.91
C SER A 185 1.19 68.45 -20.73
N ASP A 186 0.07 69.16 -20.77
CA ASP A 186 -0.41 70.05 -19.69
C ASP A 186 -0.69 69.31 -18.38
N LEU A 187 -1.03 68.02 -18.48
CA LEU A 187 -1.22 67.12 -17.35
C LEU A 187 0.11 66.51 -16.84
N GLY A 188 1.25 66.99 -17.34
CA GLY A 188 2.59 66.51 -17.00
C GLY A 188 2.73 65.00 -17.19
N LEU A 189 3.25 64.32 -16.17
CA LEU A 189 3.49 62.87 -16.19
C LEU A 189 2.20 62.05 -16.39
N LEU A 190 1.06 62.53 -15.88
CA LEU A 190 -0.20 61.81 -16.00
C LEU A 190 -0.68 61.73 -17.46
N GLY A 191 -0.62 62.85 -18.20
CA GLY A 191 -0.96 62.87 -19.62
C GLY A 191 0.08 62.19 -20.51
N GLY A 192 1.37 62.29 -20.15
CA GLY A 192 2.45 61.56 -20.81
C GLY A 192 2.29 60.04 -20.71
N ILE A 193 1.99 59.51 -19.53
CA ILE A 193 1.70 58.09 -19.34
C ILE A 193 0.43 57.68 -20.09
N GLY A 194 -0.63 58.50 -20.07
CA GLY A 194 -1.87 58.21 -20.80
C GLY A 194 -1.66 58.03 -22.31
N THR A 195 -0.88 58.91 -22.93
CA THR A 195 -0.52 58.80 -24.36
C THR A 195 0.39 57.60 -24.63
N ALA A 196 1.37 57.35 -23.75
CA ALA A 196 2.27 56.21 -23.85
C ALA A 196 1.56 54.85 -23.76
N ILE A 197 0.53 54.72 -22.90
CA ILE A 197 -0.29 53.51 -22.80
C ILE A 197 -0.96 53.16 -24.12
N GLY A 198 -1.54 54.15 -24.80
CA GLY A 198 -2.21 53.93 -26.09
C GLY A 198 -1.25 53.41 -27.16
N ILE A 199 -0.07 54.01 -27.27
CA ILE A 199 0.96 53.63 -28.24
C ILE A 199 1.54 52.25 -27.90
N SER A 200 1.90 52.02 -26.63
CA SER A 200 2.47 50.74 -26.17
C SER A 200 1.46 49.59 -26.35
N LEU A 201 0.19 49.79 -26.03
CA LEU A 201 -0.84 48.76 -26.20
C LEU A 201 -0.98 48.33 -27.66
N VAL A 202 -1.03 49.28 -28.59
CA VAL A 202 -1.10 48.99 -30.03
C VAL A 202 0.18 48.29 -30.49
N ASN A 203 1.35 48.78 -30.08
CA ASN A 203 2.65 48.23 -30.44
C ASN A 203 2.81 46.77 -29.97
N VAL A 204 2.63 46.51 -28.67
CA VAL A 204 2.76 45.18 -28.05
C VAL A 204 1.73 44.21 -28.61
N THR A 205 0.47 44.65 -28.78
CA THR A 205 -0.59 43.78 -29.32
C THR A 205 -0.33 43.43 -30.79
N ALA A 206 -0.02 44.42 -31.64
CA ALA A 206 0.28 44.17 -33.04
C ALA A 206 1.51 43.26 -33.20
N ALA A 207 2.55 43.49 -32.40
CA ALA A 207 3.76 42.67 -32.39
C ALA A 207 3.49 41.23 -31.98
N PHE A 208 2.75 41.04 -30.88
CA PHE A 208 2.36 39.70 -30.43
C PHE A 208 1.52 38.96 -31.47
N LEU A 209 0.54 39.62 -32.09
CA LEU A 209 -0.29 39.02 -33.15
C LEU A 209 0.51 38.70 -34.41
N ALA A 210 1.44 39.57 -34.81
CA ALA A 210 2.35 39.31 -35.93
C ALA A 210 3.25 38.09 -35.68
N GLY A 211 3.71 37.92 -34.44
CA GLY A 211 4.44 36.73 -33.98
C GLY A 211 3.57 35.47 -33.93
N LEU A 212 2.34 35.58 -33.42
CA LEU A 212 1.42 34.45 -33.23
C LEU A 212 0.86 33.90 -34.55
N GLY A 213 0.63 34.75 -35.54
CA GLY A 213 0.04 34.37 -36.82
C GLY A 213 1.07 34.35 -37.97
N PRO A 214 1.29 35.49 -38.65
CA PRO A 214 2.15 35.58 -39.84
C PRO A 214 3.53 34.95 -39.66
N ALA A 215 4.22 35.21 -38.55
CA ALA A 215 5.56 34.66 -38.31
C ALA A 215 5.57 33.12 -38.28
N ARG A 216 4.53 32.50 -37.72
CA ARG A 216 4.38 31.03 -37.69
C ARG A 216 4.08 30.45 -39.07
N TRP A 217 3.35 31.17 -39.91
CA TRP A 217 3.05 30.74 -41.28
C TRP A 217 4.29 30.63 -42.18
N LEU A 218 5.39 31.33 -41.86
CA LEU A 218 6.69 31.12 -42.54
C LEU A 218 7.22 29.69 -42.40
N PHE A 219 6.91 29.02 -41.28
CA PHE A 219 7.31 27.63 -41.02
C PHE A 219 6.36 26.61 -41.66
N HIS A 220 5.24 27.04 -42.23
CA HIS A 220 4.27 26.16 -42.85
C HIS A 220 4.81 25.51 -44.13
N ARG A 221 4.27 24.35 -44.54
CA ARG A 221 4.73 23.64 -45.74
C ARG A 221 4.27 24.31 -47.06
N ASN A 222 3.05 24.83 -47.08
CA ASN A 222 2.46 25.51 -48.23
C ASN A 222 3.17 26.83 -48.52
N TRP A 223 3.72 26.97 -49.74
CA TRP A 223 4.46 28.15 -50.18
C TRP A 223 3.60 29.41 -50.31
N LEU A 224 2.31 29.27 -50.65
CA LEU A 224 1.38 30.41 -50.72
C LEU A 224 1.21 31.06 -49.34
N LEU A 225 1.08 30.23 -48.29
CA LEU A 225 1.01 30.72 -46.92
C LEU A 225 2.30 31.41 -46.49
N LYS A 226 3.47 30.94 -46.95
CA LYS A 226 4.75 31.63 -46.71
C LYS A 226 4.81 32.99 -47.40
N LEU A 227 4.28 33.11 -48.62
CA LEU A 227 4.25 34.39 -49.34
C LEU A 227 3.33 35.39 -48.65
N VAL A 228 2.11 34.97 -48.27
CA VAL A 228 1.18 35.80 -47.51
C VAL A 228 1.80 36.22 -46.17
N ALA A 229 2.44 35.29 -45.46
CA ALA A 229 3.16 35.57 -44.24
C ALA A 229 4.24 36.64 -44.42
N LEU A 230 5.06 36.53 -45.48
CA LEU A 230 6.10 37.49 -45.79
C LEU A 230 5.51 38.89 -46.04
N ILE A 231 4.46 39.00 -46.84
CA ILE A 231 3.79 40.28 -47.13
C ILE A 231 3.25 40.91 -45.84
N LEU A 232 2.57 40.12 -45.00
CA LEU A 232 2.02 40.60 -43.72
C LEU A 232 3.12 41.01 -42.74
N LEU A 233 4.26 40.32 -42.72
CA LEU A 233 5.40 40.68 -41.87
C LEU A 233 6.08 41.96 -42.36
N LEU A 234 6.21 42.16 -43.67
CA LEU A 234 6.73 43.41 -44.23
C LEU A 234 5.79 44.58 -43.92
N ALA A 235 4.48 44.37 -44.06
CA ALA A 235 3.48 45.36 -43.68
C ALA A 235 3.52 45.68 -42.18
N TYR A 236 3.66 44.66 -41.33
CA TYR A 236 3.83 44.83 -39.88
C TYR A 236 5.09 45.63 -39.56
N VAL A 237 6.25 45.28 -40.13
CA VAL A 237 7.50 46.01 -39.91
C VAL A 237 7.34 47.47 -40.31
N ALA A 238 6.78 47.75 -41.50
CA ALA A 238 6.50 49.11 -41.95
C ALA A 238 5.54 49.86 -41.02
N ALA A 239 4.47 49.21 -40.55
CA ALA A 239 3.51 49.79 -39.62
C ALA A 239 4.13 50.09 -38.25
N THR A 240 4.97 49.20 -37.72
CA THR A 240 5.68 49.41 -36.46
C THR A 240 6.66 50.58 -36.56
N PHE A 241 7.47 50.64 -37.63
CA PHE A 241 8.35 51.78 -37.86
C PHE A 241 7.55 53.09 -38.03
N GLY A 242 6.43 53.05 -38.76
CA GLY A 242 5.53 54.19 -38.93
C GLY A 242 4.91 54.67 -37.62
N LEU A 243 4.44 53.75 -36.77
CA LEU A 243 3.86 54.05 -35.46
C LEU A 243 4.90 54.68 -34.52
N GLN A 244 6.12 54.12 -34.47
CA GLN A 244 7.18 54.64 -33.62
C GLN A 244 7.72 55.99 -34.12
N ALA A 245 7.87 56.15 -35.44
CA ALA A 245 8.24 57.43 -36.02
C ALA A 245 7.15 58.49 -35.76
N PHE A 246 5.87 58.14 -35.93
CA PHE A 246 4.76 59.02 -35.58
C PHE A 246 4.79 59.42 -34.10
N ALA A 247 4.98 58.47 -33.18
CA ALA A 247 5.08 58.74 -31.76
C ALA A 247 6.21 59.74 -31.43
N ALA A 248 7.35 59.60 -32.09
CA ALA A 248 8.50 60.50 -31.94
C ALA A 248 8.24 61.92 -32.47
N HIS A 249 7.69 62.03 -33.69
CA HIS A 249 7.29 63.33 -34.27
C HIS A 249 6.16 63.99 -33.47
N PHE A 250 5.25 63.19 -32.91
CA PHE A 250 4.19 63.67 -32.03
C PHE A 250 4.77 64.23 -30.74
N ARG A 251 5.73 63.54 -30.11
CA ARG A 251 6.42 64.06 -28.93
C ARG A 251 7.10 65.40 -29.20
N ASP A 252 7.84 65.51 -30.30
CA ASP A 252 8.52 66.76 -30.69
C ASP A 252 7.53 67.91 -30.90
N ALA A 253 6.42 67.65 -31.60
CA ALA A 253 5.39 68.64 -31.85
C ALA A 253 4.64 69.04 -30.57
N SER A 254 4.32 68.07 -29.71
CA SER A 254 3.63 68.29 -28.43
C SER A 254 4.47 69.09 -27.42
N ALA A 255 5.80 69.15 -27.57
CA ALA A 255 6.63 70.00 -26.74
C ALA A 255 6.44 71.52 -27.02
N GLN A 256 5.81 71.89 -28.14
CA GLN A 256 5.65 73.28 -28.57
C GLN A 256 4.21 73.66 -28.93
N LEU A 257 3.36 72.68 -29.22
CA LEU A 257 1.99 72.84 -29.72
C LEU A 257 1.04 71.95 -28.94
N GLU A 258 -0.22 72.36 -28.83
CA GLU A 258 -1.24 71.60 -28.09
C GLU A 258 -2.23 70.90 -29.03
N GLY A 259 -2.81 69.80 -28.53
CA GLY A 259 -3.97 69.12 -29.12
C GLY A 259 -3.84 68.75 -30.61
N SER A 260 -4.82 69.15 -31.42
CA SER A 260 -4.91 68.79 -32.84
C SER A 260 -3.78 69.39 -33.69
N GLU A 261 -3.21 70.52 -33.28
CA GLU A 261 -2.14 71.18 -34.02
C GLU A 261 -0.81 70.43 -33.88
N ALA A 262 -0.52 69.87 -32.70
CA ALA A 262 0.59 68.95 -32.50
C ALA A 262 0.45 67.69 -33.38
N PHE A 263 -0.75 67.11 -33.42
CA PHE A 263 -1.03 65.93 -34.26
C PHE A 263 -0.81 66.22 -35.76
N ARG A 264 -1.37 67.32 -36.28
CA ARG A 264 -1.21 67.72 -37.70
C ARG A 264 0.26 67.98 -38.04
N THR A 265 0.97 68.67 -37.16
CA THR A 265 2.40 68.96 -37.33
C THR A 265 3.24 67.69 -37.32
N ALA A 266 2.94 66.75 -36.43
CA ALA A 266 3.60 65.45 -36.37
C ALA A 266 3.42 64.65 -37.67
N VAL A 267 2.20 64.60 -38.21
CA VAL A 267 1.92 63.93 -39.49
C VAL A 267 2.66 64.60 -40.65
N ALA A 268 2.65 65.94 -40.72
CA ALA A 268 3.35 66.69 -41.77
C ALA A 268 4.88 66.52 -41.69
N SER A 269 5.43 66.52 -40.48
CA SER A 269 6.87 66.31 -40.22
C SER A 269 7.30 64.89 -40.58
N LEU A 270 6.50 63.88 -40.21
CA LEU A 270 6.73 62.48 -40.56
C LEU A 270 6.80 62.27 -42.08
N TRP A 271 5.94 62.92 -42.87
CA TRP A 271 5.95 62.80 -44.33
C TRP A 271 7.09 63.57 -45.00
N SER A 272 7.41 64.78 -44.50
CA SER A 272 8.42 65.64 -45.12
C SER A 272 9.85 65.25 -44.73
N ASN A 273 10.07 64.81 -43.49
CA ASN A 273 11.39 64.45 -42.95
C ASN A 273 11.29 63.28 -41.95
N PRO A 274 10.99 62.05 -42.40
CA PRO A 274 10.65 60.92 -41.52
C PRO A 274 11.72 60.58 -40.48
N PHE A 275 13.00 60.76 -40.81
CA PHE A 275 14.13 60.38 -39.94
C PHE A 275 14.72 61.52 -39.12
N ARG A 276 14.26 62.76 -39.33
CA ARG A 276 14.78 63.94 -38.65
C ARG A 276 13.92 64.25 -37.44
N LEU A 277 14.48 64.04 -36.25
CA LEU A 277 13.85 64.38 -34.97
C LEU A 277 14.61 65.55 -34.34
N GLN A 278 13.92 66.38 -33.58
CA GLN A 278 14.46 67.62 -33.01
C GLN A 278 15.21 67.39 -31.69
N ASP A 279 14.92 66.30 -30.97
CA ASP A 279 15.54 65.98 -29.68
C ASP A 279 15.88 64.48 -29.55
N ILE A 280 16.99 64.19 -28.88
CA ILE A 280 17.54 62.85 -28.65
C ILE A 280 16.56 61.92 -27.93
N ASN A 281 15.70 62.46 -27.06
CA ASN A 281 14.68 61.68 -26.35
C ASN A 281 13.64 61.06 -27.31
N SER A 282 13.37 61.71 -28.44
CA SER A 282 12.52 61.14 -29.50
C SER A 282 13.18 59.94 -30.19
N TYR A 283 14.51 59.93 -30.33
CA TYR A 283 15.23 58.75 -30.83
C TYR A 283 15.17 57.59 -29.81
N TYR A 284 15.24 57.86 -28.50
CA TYR A 284 15.07 56.84 -27.47
C TYR A 284 13.67 56.22 -27.46
N LEU A 285 12.61 57.02 -27.65
CA LEU A 285 11.24 56.52 -27.80
C LEU A 285 11.12 55.47 -28.91
N VAL A 286 11.67 55.77 -30.09
CA VAL A 286 11.66 54.84 -31.23
C VAL A 286 12.41 53.55 -30.88
N GLY A 287 13.62 53.67 -30.34
CA GLY A 287 14.45 52.52 -29.97
C GLY A 287 13.78 51.62 -28.93
N LEU A 288 13.23 52.22 -27.87
CA LEU A 288 12.54 51.50 -26.81
C LEU A 288 11.31 50.77 -27.36
N GLY A 289 10.50 51.46 -28.15
CA GLY A 289 9.30 50.89 -28.76
C GLY A 289 9.61 49.70 -29.68
N LEU A 290 10.69 49.78 -30.48
CA LEU A 290 11.13 48.66 -31.32
C LEU A 290 11.61 47.45 -30.50
N VAL A 291 12.29 47.67 -29.37
CA VAL A 291 12.74 46.58 -28.48
C VAL A 291 11.56 45.86 -27.84
N PHE A 292 10.58 46.59 -27.30
CA PHE A 292 9.36 45.99 -26.74
C PHE A 292 8.53 45.26 -27.80
N SER A 293 8.45 45.84 -29.00
CA SER A 293 7.85 45.21 -30.17
C SER A 293 8.54 43.88 -30.51
N LEU A 294 9.87 43.85 -30.52
CA LEU A 294 10.64 42.63 -30.76
C LEU A 294 10.37 41.56 -29.69
N PHE A 295 10.37 41.92 -28.40
CA PHE A 295 10.08 40.96 -27.32
C PHE A 295 8.66 40.39 -27.41
N ALA A 296 7.66 41.23 -27.64
CA ALA A 296 6.27 40.81 -27.82
C ALA A 296 6.12 39.90 -29.05
N PHE A 297 6.79 40.22 -30.15
CA PHE A 297 6.84 39.40 -31.37
C PHE A 297 7.46 38.02 -31.12
N LEU A 298 8.66 37.98 -30.50
CA LEU A 298 9.33 36.72 -30.18
C LEU A 298 8.47 35.85 -29.24
N LYS A 299 7.79 36.49 -28.29
CA LYS A 299 6.86 35.80 -27.39
C LYS A 299 5.65 35.23 -28.13
N GLY A 300 5.08 35.96 -29.08
CA GLY A 300 4.02 35.46 -29.97
C GLY A 300 4.49 34.27 -30.82
N LEU A 301 5.69 34.36 -31.38
CA LEU A 301 6.26 33.32 -32.24
C LEU A 301 6.54 32.03 -31.47
N PHE A 302 7.25 32.10 -30.34
CA PHE A 302 7.71 30.94 -29.57
C PHE A 302 6.80 30.54 -28.40
N GLY A 303 5.64 31.19 -28.26
CA GLY A 303 4.69 30.87 -27.19
C GLY A 303 4.06 29.47 -27.28
N ASP A 304 4.08 28.85 -28.45
CA ASP A 304 3.69 27.46 -28.73
C ASP A 304 4.59 26.92 -29.84
N ASP A 305 4.31 25.72 -30.36
CA ASP A 305 5.00 25.19 -31.52
C ASP A 305 4.94 26.18 -32.71
N PRO A 306 6.10 26.52 -33.32
CA PRO A 306 6.13 27.41 -34.48
C PRO A 306 5.32 26.90 -35.67
N TYR A 307 5.08 25.59 -35.75
CA TYR A 307 4.23 25.00 -36.78
C TYR A 307 2.75 25.08 -36.35
N PRO A 308 1.90 25.85 -37.06
CA PRO A 308 0.50 26.01 -36.70
C PRO A 308 -0.22 24.67 -36.54
N GLY A 309 -0.88 24.47 -35.39
CA GLY A 309 -1.67 23.26 -35.10
C GLY A 309 -0.89 22.07 -34.56
N TYR A 310 0.45 22.05 -34.64
CA TYR A 310 1.24 20.89 -34.20
C TYR A 310 1.23 20.71 -32.68
N GLY A 311 1.47 21.79 -31.94
CA GLY A 311 1.45 21.78 -30.47
C GLY A 311 0.09 21.33 -29.91
N ALA A 312 -1.01 21.87 -30.45
CA ALA A 312 -2.36 21.49 -30.04
C ALA A 312 -2.68 20.01 -30.30
N THR A 313 -2.32 19.49 -31.48
CA THR A 313 -2.53 18.08 -31.83
C THR A 313 -1.71 17.16 -30.92
N SER A 314 -0.46 17.51 -30.65
CA SER A 314 0.40 16.76 -29.73
C SER A 314 -0.14 16.76 -28.30
N ARG A 315 -0.63 17.90 -27.79
CA ARG A 315 -1.22 17.98 -26.45
C ARG A 315 -2.49 17.16 -26.32
N ARG A 316 -3.36 17.14 -27.35
CA ARG A 316 -4.55 16.27 -27.35
C ARG A 316 -4.17 14.79 -27.27
N TYR A 317 -3.15 14.38 -28.02
CA TYR A 317 -2.61 13.02 -27.94
C TYR A 317 -2.07 12.70 -26.55
N ILE A 318 -1.19 13.55 -25.99
CA ILE A 318 -0.61 13.35 -24.66
C ILE A 318 -1.72 13.26 -23.60
N ALA A 319 -2.69 14.17 -23.61
CA ALA A 319 -3.81 14.15 -22.68
C ALA A 319 -4.62 12.85 -22.78
N SER A 320 -4.94 12.37 -24.00
CA SER A 320 -5.67 11.10 -24.18
C SER A 320 -4.86 9.89 -23.76
N ARG A 321 -3.53 9.92 -23.96
CA ARG A 321 -2.63 8.87 -23.51
C ARG A 321 -2.60 8.81 -21.99
N ASP A 322 -2.44 9.95 -21.34
CA ASP A 322 -2.32 10.04 -19.89
C ASP A 322 -3.65 9.67 -19.20
N ASP A 323 -4.80 10.10 -19.75
CA ASP A 323 -6.13 9.70 -19.26
C ASP A 323 -6.38 8.19 -19.39
N TYR A 324 -5.99 7.59 -20.52
CA TYR A 324 -6.07 6.14 -20.69
C TYR A 324 -5.08 5.38 -19.78
N SER A 325 -3.84 5.87 -19.65
CA SER A 325 -2.80 5.29 -18.80
C SER A 325 -3.22 5.27 -17.33
N ASN A 326 -3.71 6.40 -16.82
CA ASN A 326 -4.12 6.52 -15.42
C ASN A 326 -5.30 5.60 -15.09
N GLU A 327 -6.29 5.52 -15.99
CA GLU A 327 -7.44 4.61 -15.81
C GLU A 327 -7.00 3.14 -15.89
N HIS A 328 -6.10 2.82 -16.83
CA HIS A 328 -5.55 1.49 -16.96
C HIS A 328 -4.84 1.08 -15.66
N ASP A 329 -3.94 1.92 -15.15
CA ASP A 329 -3.19 1.63 -13.92
C ASP A 329 -4.11 1.48 -12.72
N ALA A 330 -5.15 2.32 -12.60
CA ALA A 330 -6.14 2.22 -11.55
C ALA A 330 -6.87 0.87 -11.56
N LEU A 331 -7.24 0.36 -12.74
CA LEU A 331 -7.95 -0.90 -12.87
C LEU A 331 -7.00 -2.11 -12.71
N PHE A 332 -5.88 -2.12 -13.42
CA PHE A 332 -5.04 -3.32 -13.55
C PHE A 332 -4.12 -3.59 -12.36
N ASN A 333 -3.67 -2.57 -11.62
CA ASN A 333 -2.79 -2.80 -10.46
C ASN A 333 -3.46 -3.72 -9.42
N SER A 334 -4.73 -3.47 -9.10
CA SER A 334 -5.47 -4.30 -8.14
C SER A 334 -5.72 -5.74 -8.64
N LEU A 335 -5.82 -5.92 -9.95
CA LEU A 335 -6.07 -7.23 -10.57
C LEU A 335 -4.80 -8.05 -10.67
N GLU A 336 -3.66 -7.40 -10.91
CA GLU A 336 -2.35 -8.03 -10.89
C GLU A 336 -2.07 -8.62 -9.51
N ASP A 337 -2.23 -7.82 -8.45
CA ASP A 337 -2.06 -8.27 -7.06
C ASP A 337 -3.00 -9.45 -6.71
N ALA A 338 -4.27 -9.38 -7.11
CA ALA A 338 -5.25 -10.44 -6.86
C ALA A 338 -4.90 -11.73 -7.61
N LYS A 339 -4.44 -11.61 -8.86
CA LYS A 339 -3.97 -12.74 -9.67
C LYS A 339 -2.72 -13.35 -9.05
N ASP A 340 -1.70 -12.56 -8.70
CA ASP A 340 -0.44 -13.06 -8.13
C ASP A 340 -0.67 -13.74 -6.77
N THR A 341 -1.41 -13.11 -5.87
CA THR A 341 -1.79 -13.70 -4.58
C THR A 341 -2.52 -15.03 -4.76
N CYS A 342 -3.45 -15.11 -5.73
CA CYS A 342 -4.19 -16.33 -6.00
C CYS A 342 -3.29 -17.45 -6.52
N ILE A 343 -2.39 -17.15 -7.46
CA ILE A 343 -1.47 -18.15 -8.03
C ILE A 343 -0.47 -18.63 -6.98
N GLU A 344 0.10 -17.73 -6.19
CA GLU A 344 1.02 -18.09 -5.12
C GLU A 344 0.38 -19.01 -4.07
N GLU A 345 -0.85 -18.70 -3.62
CA GLU A 345 -1.59 -19.54 -2.68
C GLU A 345 -1.98 -20.89 -3.29
N LEU A 346 -2.37 -20.93 -4.58
CA LEU A 346 -2.68 -22.18 -5.28
C LEU A 346 -1.44 -23.08 -5.42
N ASP A 347 -0.31 -22.53 -5.87
CA ASP A 347 0.96 -23.27 -6.03
C ASP A 347 1.47 -23.79 -4.67
N SER A 348 1.40 -22.93 -3.64
CA SER A 348 1.69 -23.27 -2.25
C SER A 348 0.80 -24.42 -1.75
N GLY A 349 -0.50 -24.35 -2.05
CA GLY A 349 -1.48 -25.38 -1.75
C GLY A 349 -1.18 -26.71 -2.44
N VAL A 350 -0.92 -26.68 -3.74
CA VAL A 350 -0.56 -27.85 -4.55
C VAL A 350 0.69 -28.55 -4.01
N ALA A 351 1.67 -27.78 -3.53
CA ALA A 351 2.88 -28.33 -2.92
C ALA A 351 2.69 -28.87 -1.48
N LYS A 352 1.69 -28.38 -0.75
CA LYS A 352 1.45 -28.71 0.68
C LYS A 352 0.45 -29.84 0.88
N LEU A 353 -0.67 -29.84 0.14
CA LEU A 353 -1.75 -30.82 0.30
C LEU A 353 -1.29 -32.29 0.29
N PRO A 354 -0.34 -32.73 -0.58
CA PRO A 354 0.18 -34.10 -0.54
C PRO A 354 0.88 -34.49 0.77
N LYS A 355 1.36 -33.51 1.54
CA LYS A 355 2.11 -33.72 2.79
C LYS A 355 1.20 -33.75 4.03
N TYR A 356 -0.05 -33.33 3.89
CA TYR A 356 -1.01 -33.27 5.00
C TYR A 356 -1.30 -34.64 5.63
N PRO A 357 -1.49 -35.74 4.86
CA PRO A 357 -1.69 -37.07 5.44
C PRO A 357 -0.53 -37.50 6.34
N GLN A 358 0.71 -37.25 5.90
CA GLN A 358 1.90 -37.60 6.69
C GLN A 358 1.97 -36.78 7.98
N ALA A 359 1.77 -35.45 7.90
CA ALA A 359 1.78 -34.58 9.07
C ALA A 359 0.67 -34.94 10.07
N ALA A 360 -0.54 -35.25 9.58
CA ALA A 360 -1.65 -35.70 10.42
C ALA A 360 -1.34 -37.04 11.10
N ALA A 361 -0.75 -38.01 10.37
CA ALA A 361 -0.34 -39.30 10.92
C ALA A 361 0.71 -39.14 12.03
N GLU A 362 1.71 -38.27 11.85
CA GLU A 362 2.71 -37.95 12.88
C GLU A 362 2.06 -37.38 14.14
N ILE A 363 1.08 -36.47 13.99
CA ILE A 363 0.33 -35.91 15.11
C ILE A 363 -0.50 -36.98 15.82
N HIS A 364 -1.14 -37.89 15.08
CA HIS A 364 -1.86 -39.01 15.67
C HIS A 364 -0.95 -39.90 16.52
N VAL A 365 0.23 -40.25 16.01
CA VAL A 365 1.23 -41.03 16.76
C VAL A 365 1.63 -40.31 18.06
N GLN A 366 1.89 -39.00 18.00
CA GLN A 366 2.24 -38.20 19.18
C GLN A 366 1.10 -38.16 20.21
N ARG A 367 -0.15 -37.97 19.76
CA ARG A 367 -1.35 -37.96 20.62
C ARG A 367 -1.58 -39.32 21.28
N THR A 368 -1.41 -40.42 20.54
CA THR A 368 -1.52 -41.77 21.12
C THR A 368 -0.39 -42.05 22.11
N ALA A 369 0.84 -41.60 21.82
CA ALA A 369 1.96 -41.75 22.73
C ALA A 369 1.75 -40.99 24.06
N ILE A 370 1.21 -39.76 24.02
CA ILE A 370 0.96 -39.00 25.25
C ILE A 370 -0.15 -39.63 26.10
N ALA A 371 -1.21 -40.14 25.46
CA ALA A 371 -2.26 -40.91 26.13
C ALA A 371 -1.72 -42.19 26.79
N GLY A 372 -0.85 -42.92 26.09
CA GLY A 372 -0.16 -44.09 26.63
C GLY A 372 0.72 -43.75 27.84
N LYS A 373 1.49 -42.65 27.78
CA LYS A 373 2.32 -42.20 28.89
C LYS A 373 1.49 -41.77 30.10
N PHE A 374 0.38 -41.05 29.90
CA PHE A 374 -0.51 -40.66 30.98
C PHE A 374 -1.20 -41.86 31.63
N LYS A 375 -1.62 -42.86 30.84
CA LYS A 375 -2.13 -44.13 31.37
C LYS A 375 -1.10 -44.88 32.23
N ALA A 376 0.17 -44.88 31.81
CA ALA A 376 1.26 -45.45 32.61
C ALA A 376 1.50 -44.65 33.91
N TYR A 377 1.37 -43.32 33.85
CA TYR A 377 1.45 -42.45 35.03
C TYR A 377 0.34 -42.74 36.04
N GLU A 378 -0.91 -42.95 35.62
CA GLU A 378 -2.01 -43.35 36.51
C GLU A 378 -1.71 -44.66 37.25
N THR A 379 -1.12 -45.64 36.57
CA THR A 379 -0.68 -46.89 37.19
C THR A 379 0.47 -46.64 38.19
N GLY A 380 1.46 -45.83 37.83
CA GLY A 380 2.56 -45.46 38.73
C GLY A 380 2.08 -44.67 39.96
N LEU A 381 1.06 -43.83 39.82
CA LEU A 381 0.41 -43.11 40.92
C LEU A 381 -0.25 -44.07 41.91
N GLU A 382 -1.02 -45.03 41.40
CA GLU A 382 -1.66 -46.05 42.23
C GLU A 382 -0.63 -46.91 42.98
N GLU A 383 0.45 -47.30 42.31
CA GLU A 383 1.57 -48.00 42.95
C GLU A 383 2.25 -47.13 44.02
N ALA A 384 2.49 -45.85 43.75
CA ALA A 384 3.12 -44.93 44.69
C ALA A 384 2.28 -44.70 45.95
N VAL A 385 0.96 -44.48 45.81
CA VAL A 385 0.04 -44.37 46.94
C VAL A 385 0.08 -45.65 47.79
N ASN A 386 -0.02 -46.81 47.14
CA ASN A 386 0.04 -48.10 47.85
C ASN A 386 1.39 -48.34 48.55
N GLN A 387 2.52 -47.92 47.96
CA GLN A 387 3.82 -48.00 48.61
C GLN A 387 3.89 -47.13 49.88
N LEU A 388 3.41 -45.89 49.82
CA LEU A 388 3.41 -44.96 50.94
C LEU A 388 2.45 -45.41 52.06
N LEU A 389 1.25 -45.86 51.70
CA LEU A 389 0.30 -46.45 52.65
C LEU A 389 0.84 -47.73 53.26
N SER A 390 1.46 -48.61 52.49
CA SER A 390 2.08 -49.83 53.01
C SER A 390 3.20 -49.51 53.99
N ARG A 391 4.05 -48.53 53.68
CA ARG A 391 5.11 -48.06 54.58
C ARG A 391 4.54 -47.54 55.90
N TYR A 392 3.51 -46.69 55.85
CA TYR A 392 2.79 -46.21 57.03
C TYR A 392 2.21 -47.36 57.85
N ARG A 393 1.43 -48.25 57.23
CA ARG A 393 0.72 -49.35 57.88
C ARG A 393 1.66 -50.39 58.47
N GLN A 394 2.73 -50.76 57.79
CA GLN A 394 3.72 -51.72 58.30
C GLN A 394 4.41 -51.20 59.54
N ARG A 395 4.80 -49.93 59.53
CA ARG A 395 5.47 -49.30 60.67
C ARG A 395 4.52 -49.08 61.84
N ASN A 396 3.27 -48.70 61.57
CA ASN A 396 2.22 -48.65 62.57
C ASN A 396 1.98 -50.03 63.23
N LYS A 397 1.87 -51.11 62.44
CA LYS A 397 1.76 -52.50 62.95
C LYS A 397 2.94 -52.90 63.85
N ALA A 398 4.15 -52.42 63.56
CA ALA A 398 5.34 -52.74 64.34
C ALA A 398 5.41 -52.06 65.72
N HIS A 399 4.67 -50.97 65.92
CA HIS A 399 4.73 -50.15 67.13
C HIS A 399 3.48 -50.22 68.02
N ARG A 400 2.50 -51.04 67.63
CA ARG A 400 1.21 -51.20 68.30
C ARG A 400 1.09 -52.56 69.00
N ASN A 401 0.28 -52.65 70.04
CA ASN A 401 0.04 -53.87 70.82
C ASN A 401 -1.32 -54.52 70.52
N THR A 402 -2.25 -53.79 69.91
CA THR A 402 -3.55 -54.33 69.49
C THR A 402 -3.54 -54.85 68.06
N ALA A 403 -4.57 -55.59 67.66
CA ALA A 403 -4.71 -56.01 66.26
C ALA A 403 -4.93 -54.78 65.36
N PRO A 404 -4.28 -54.70 64.18
CA PRO A 404 -4.51 -53.61 63.25
C PRO A 404 -5.93 -53.67 62.65
N PRO A 405 -6.48 -52.53 62.20
CA PRO A 405 -7.76 -52.53 61.50
C PRO A 405 -7.74 -53.42 60.25
N GLY A 406 -8.88 -54.04 59.94
CA GLY A 406 -9.01 -55.00 58.83
C GLY A 406 -8.61 -54.43 57.46
N TYR A 407 -8.96 -53.16 57.20
CA TYR A 407 -8.65 -52.51 55.91
C TYR A 407 -7.16 -52.28 55.67
N PHE A 408 -6.27 -52.44 56.67
CA PHE A 408 -4.83 -52.32 56.46
C PHE A 408 -4.29 -53.33 55.44
N GLY A 409 -5.01 -54.42 55.17
CA GLY A 409 -4.70 -55.38 54.11
C GLY A 409 -5.20 -55.00 52.71
N GLU A 410 -6.05 -53.99 52.59
CA GLU A 410 -6.67 -53.59 51.33
C GLU A 410 -5.78 -52.64 50.54
N LYS A 411 -5.75 -52.79 49.22
CA LYS A 411 -5.05 -51.88 48.31
C LYS A 411 -5.94 -50.69 47.98
N TRP A 412 -5.35 -49.51 47.96
CA TRP A 412 -5.99 -48.33 47.41
C TRP A 412 -6.04 -48.42 45.88
N THR A 413 -7.15 -47.99 45.29
CA THR A 413 -7.33 -47.90 43.84
C THR A 413 -7.64 -46.46 43.45
N LEU A 414 -7.15 -46.03 42.29
CA LEU A 414 -7.43 -44.70 41.78
C LEU A 414 -8.93 -44.56 41.48
N PRO A 415 -9.68 -43.64 42.13
CA PRO A 415 -11.14 -43.59 42.01
C PRO A 415 -11.65 -43.35 40.59
N GLN A 416 -10.90 -42.58 39.80
CA GLN A 416 -11.24 -42.29 38.40
C GLN A 416 -9.97 -42.23 37.56
N ARG A 417 -9.90 -43.09 36.54
CA ARG A 417 -8.86 -43.04 35.50
C ARG A 417 -9.28 -42.10 34.38
N VAL A 418 -8.70 -40.91 34.37
CA VAL A 418 -8.93 -39.86 33.37
C VAL A 418 -8.52 -40.34 31.98
N SER A 419 -7.49 -41.19 31.86
CA SER A 419 -7.08 -41.77 30.58
C SER A 419 -8.17 -42.61 29.90
N GLU A 420 -9.12 -43.14 30.67
CA GLU A 420 -10.22 -43.98 30.20
C GLU A 420 -11.58 -43.25 30.15
N SER A 421 -11.60 -41.96 30.48
CA SER A 421 -12.79 -41.14 30.50
C SER A 421 -13.41 -41.01 29.10
N ALA A 422 -14.71 -40.73 29.05
CA ALA A 422 -15.40 -40.46 27.79
C ALA A 422 -14.82 -39.24 27.06
N GLU A 423 -14.41 -38.20 27.81
CA GLU A 423 -13.77 -37.00 27.24
C GLU A 423 -12.41 -37.32 26.62
N ALA A 424 -11.55 -38.07 27.32
CA ALA A 424 -10.25 -38.45 26.80
C ALA A 424 -10.38 -39.32 25.53
N LYS A 425 -11.34 -40.24 25.51
CA LYS A 425 -11.67 -41.05 24.33
C LYS A 425 -12.20 -40.20 23.19
N ALA A 426 -13.06 -39.23 23.46
CA ALA A 426 -13.60 -38.32 22.44
C ALA A 426 -12.51 -37.44 21.81
N LEU A 427 -11.59 -36.88 22.61
CA LEU A 427 -10.46 -36.08 22.10
C LEU A 427 -9.43 -36.91 21.33
N GLN A 428 -9.37 -38.21 21.59
CA GLN A 428 -8.53 -39.16 20.86
C GLN A 428 -9.22 -39.75 19.63
N ALA A 429 -10.55 -39.65 19.53
CA ALA A 429 -11.26 -40.10 18.34
C ALA A 429 -10.83 -39.25 17.14
N THR A 430 -10.51 -39.91 16.04
CA THR A 430 -10.33 -39.25 14.75
C THR A 430 -11.58 -39.56 13.94
N ALA A 431 -12.25 -38.54 13.43
CA ALA A 431 -13.29 -38.77 12.43
C ALA A 431 -12.62 -39.39 11.19
N PRO A 432 -13.18 -40.47 10.62
CA PRO A 432 -12.66 -40.99 9.36
C PRO A 432 -12.75 -39.87 8.32
N GLU A 433 -11.60 -39.42 7.80
CA GLU A 433 -11.62 -38.61 6.60
C GLU A 433 -12.15 -39.51 5.47
N PRO A 434 -13.13 -39.05 4.67
CA PRO A 434 -13.57 -39.79 3.51
C PRO A 434 -12.39 -40.05 2.57
N ASP A 435 -12.47 -41.09 1.74
CA ASP A 435 -11.46 -41.36 0.71
C ASP A 435 -11.38 -40.16 -0.24
N LEU A 436 -10.37 -39.31 -0.05
CA LEU A 436 -10.15 -38.09 -0.81
C LEU A 436 -9.18 -38.40 -1.94
N ASN A 437 -9.64 -38.23 -3.18
CA ASN A 437 -8.77 -38.32 -4.34
C ASN A 437 -7.93 -37.04 -4.47
N ILE A 438 -6.78 -37.03 -3.80
CA ILE A 438 -5.86 -35.88 -3.78
C ILE A 438 -5.42 -35.52 -5.21
N ASP A 439 -5.12 -36.49 -6.07
CA ASP A 439 -4.67 -36.22 -7.45
C ASP A 439 -5.74 -35.48 -8.25
N ALA A 440 -7.01 -35.87 -8.13
CA ALA A 440 -8.12 -35.16 -8.78
C ALA A 440 -8.27 -33.73 -8.24
N MET A 441 -8.10 -33.52 -6.93
CA MET A 441 -8.16 -32.21 -6.30
C MET A 441 -7.01 -31.31 -6.77
N LEU A 442 -5.79 -31.83 -6.85
CA LEU A 442 -4.63 -31.09 -7.39
C LEU A 442 -4.83 -30.73 -8.86
N GLY A 443 -5.40 -31.66 -9.65
CA GLY A 443 -5.80 -31.40 -11.04
C GLY A 443 -6.76 -30.21 -11.16
N GLU A 444 -7.80 -30.16 -10.32
CA GLU A 444 -8.77 -29.06 -10.28
C GLU A 444 -8.10 -27.71 -9.91
N LEU A 445 -7.18 -27.70 -8.93
CA LEU A 445 -6.46 -26.47 -8.55
C LEU A 445 -5.56 -25.96 -9.68
N ASN A 446 -4.84 -26.84 -10.37
CA ASN A 446 -4.01 -26.46 -11.53
C ASN A 446 -4.86 -25.92 -12.70
N GLU A 447 -6.01 -26.54 -12.96
CA GLU A 447 -6.94 -26.05 -13.98
C GLU A 447 -7.47 -24.66 -13.62
N LEU A 448 -7.78 -24.42 -12.35
CA LEU A 448 -8.21 -23.10 -11.85
C LEU A 448 -7.10 -22.06 -11.97
N ALA A 449 -5.86 -22.40 -11.63
CA ALA A 449 -4.70 -21.52 -11.81
C ALA A 449 -4.53 -21.12 -13.29
N GLY A 450 -4.60 -22.08 -14.21
CA GLY A 450 -4.56 -21.82 -15.65
C GLY A 450 -5.67 -20.86 -16.09
N LYS A 451 -6.91 -21.10 -15.65
CA LYS A 451 -8.05 -20.21 -15.96
C LYS A 451 -7.84 -18.78 -15.46
N VAL A 452 -7.25 -18.60 -14.27
CA VAL A 452 -6.95 -17.27 -13.72
C VAL A 452 -5.94 -16.55 -14.62
N LEU A 453 -4.84 -17.23 -14.98
CA LEU A 453 -3.81 -16.67 -15.85
C LEU A 453 -4.32 -16.35 -17.25
N ASP A 454 -5.09 -17.24 -17.86
CA ASP A 454 -5.65 -17.05 -19.21
C ASP A 454 -6.64 -15.88 -19.22
N THR A 455 -7.50 -15.77 -18.19
CA THR A 455 -8.48 -14.68 -18.08
C THR A 455 -7.78 -13.33 -17.91
N TYR A 456 -6.76 -13.26 -17.05
CA TYR A 456 -5.99 -12.03 -16.86
C TYR A 456 -5.22 -11.65 -18.13
N SER A 457 -4.55 -12.60 -18.78
CA SER A 457 -3.77 -12.37 -20.00
C SER A 457 -4.67 -11.87 -21.15
N GLY A 458 -5.84 -12.48 -21.34
CA GLY A 458 -6.81 -12.03 -22.33
C GLY A 458 -7.32 -10.60 -22.08
N LEU A 459 -7.42 -10.19 -20.81
CA LEU A 459 -7.80 -8.81 -20.45
C LEU A 459 -6.69 -7.81 -20.81
N VAL A 460 -5.43 -8.16 -20.52
CA VAL A 460 -4.24 -7.34 -20.83
C VAL A 460 -4.01 -7.21 -22.33
N GLU A 461 -4.25 -8.27 -23.10
CA GLU A 461 -4.14 -8.24 -24.57
C GLU A 461 -5.19 -7.34 -25.21
N ARG A 462 -6.42 -7.35 -24.68
CA ARG A 462 -7.52 -6.53 -25.18
C ARG A 462 -7.32 -5.04 -24.87
N TYR A 463 -6.77 -4.72 -23.69
CA TYR A 463 -6.51 -3.33 -23.26
C TYR A 463 -5.04 -3.15 -22.87
N PRO A 464 -4.13 -3.07 -23.86
CA PRO A 464 -2.70 -2.98 -23.58
C PRO A 464 -2.31 -1.59 -23.08
N HIS A 465 -1.49 -1.55 -22.02
CA HIS A 465 -0.93 -0.31 -21.50
C HIS A 465 -0.20 0.51 -22.60
N PRO A 466 -0.33 1.86 -22.62
CA PRO A 466 0.24 2.72 -23.66
C PRO A 466 1.72 2.52 -23.98
N THR A 467 2.54 2.21 -22.97
CA THR A 467 3.98 1.99 -23.14
C THR A 467 4.29 0.80 -24.05
N ARG A 468 3.50 -0.28 -23.97
CA ARG A 468 3.69 -1.46 -24.83
C ARG A 468 3.40 -1.15 -26.30
N LEU A 469 2.54 -0.17 -26.56
CA LEU A 469 2.18 0.28 -27.92
C LEU A 469 3.20 1.25 -28.52
N THR A 470 4.08 1.84 -27.70
CA THR A 470 5.16 2.73 -28.18
C THR A 470 6.43 1.98 -28.57
N ASP A 471 6.71 0.84 -27.93
CA ASP A 471 7.95 0.07 -28.16
C ASP A 471 7.91 -0.77 -29.44
N GLY A 472 6.73 -1.21 -29.88
CA GLY A 472 6.58 -1.98 -31.14
C GLY A 472 7.10 -1.26 -32.40
N LYS A 473 7.09 0.09 -32.42
CA LYS A 473 7.66 0.86 -33.56
C LYS A 473 9.18 1.02 -33.51
N LYS A 474 9.85 0.72 -32.38
CA LYS A 474 11.32 0.72 -32.29
C LYS A 474 11.94 -0.60 -32.73
N GLN A 475 11.17 -1.68 -32.81
CA GLN A 475 11.67 -2.99 -33.27
C GLN A 475 11.51 -3.21 -34.79
N GLU A 476 10.74 -2.36 -35.48
CA GLU A 476 10.52 -2.44 -36.95
C GLU A 476 11.16 -1.29 -37.75
N ALA A 477 12.00 -0.46 -37.12
CA ALA A 477 12.79 0.59 -37.76
C ALA A 477 14.27 0.36 -37.49
#